data_AF-J4WUW6-F1
#
_entry.id   AF-J4WUW6-F1
#
_cell.length_a   1.000
_cell.length_b   1.000
_cell.length_c   1.000
_cell.angle_alpha   90.00
_cell.angle_beta   90.00
_cell.angle_gamma   90.00
#
_symmetry.space_group_name_H-M   'P 1'
#
loop_
_entity.id
_entity.type
_entity.pdbx_description
1 polymer ?
#
loop_
_entity_poly.entity_id
_entity_poly.type
_entity_poly.pdbx_seq_one_letter_code
_entity_poly.pdbx_strand_id
1 'polypeptide(L)'
;MNEKELSNLYQDLSHDILKKLKFDQSVEDNQNQLLFLTCCEKSLTYFADEVSSYFKNDLKDFNTLNFFYKWRELSEISTISNIIVNEIGQNGFINQINLFKSNILQKDNDNLIVSTQSNDLKKFNLLLDKYETFKDLLRKMLDEC
;
A
#
# COMPACT_ATOMS: atom_id res chain seq x y z
N MET A 1 -18.79 -8.96 -4.59
CA MET A 1 -17.79 -9.19 -3.52
C MET A 1 -17.58 -7.85 -2.84
N ASN A 2 -17.68 -7.81 -1.53
CA ASN A 2 -17.60 -6.55 -0.76
C ASN A 2 -16.16 -6.01 -0.80
N GLU A 3 -15.98 -4.68 -0.86
CA GLU A 3 -14.69 -3.99 -0.82
C GLU A 3 -13.85 -4.45 0.38
N LYS A 4 -14.51 -4.67 1.52
CA LYS A 4 -13.89 -5.20 2.74
C LYS A 4 -13.29 -6.60 2.54
N GLU A 5 -14.02 -7.49 1.87
CA GLU A 5 -13.57 -8.86 1.57
C GLU A 5 -12.41 -8.86 0.58
N LEU A 6 -12.47 -8.00 -0.45
CA LEU A 6 -11.42 -7.84 -1.43
C LEU A 6 -10.14 -7.30 -0.79
N SER A 7 -10.25 -6.28 0.06
CA SER A 7 -9.12 -5.77 0.81
C SER A 7 -8.48 -6.88 1.66
N ASN A 8 -9.26 -7.63 2.44
CA ASN A 8 -8.72 -8.70 3.28
C ASN A 8 -8.05 -9.81 2.43
N LEU A 9 -8.68 -10.23 1.32
CA LEU A 9 -8.12 -11.24 0.44
C LEU A 9 -6.74 -10.84 -0.11
N TYR A 10 -6.59 -9.61 -0.60
CA TYR A 10 -5.32 -9.16 -1.15
C TYR A 10 -4.24 -8.98 -0.07
N GLN A 11 -4.62 -8.67 1.16
CA GLN A 11 -3.71 -8.68 2.31
C GLN A 11 -3.25 -10.10 2.65
N ASP A 12 -4.16 -11.08 2.74
CA ASP A 12 -3.78 -12.47 3.01
C ASP A 12 -2.83 -13.01 1.93
N LEU A 13 -3.11 -12.67 0.66
CA LEU A 13 -2.21 -13.00 -0.45
C LEU A 13 -0.83 -12.36 -0.31
N SER A 14 -0.74 -11.10 0.16
CA SER A 14 0.57 -10.46 0.36
C SER A 14 1.38 -11.16 1.47
N HIS A 15 0.75 -11.60 2.56
CA HIS A 15 1.42 -12.43 3.57
C HIS A 15 1.93 -13.75 2.99
N ASP A 16 1.11 -14.44 2.20
CA ASP A 16 1.49 -15.73 1.62
C ASP A 16 2.58 -15.64 0.56
N ILE A 17 2.62 -14.54 -0.20
CA ILE A 17 3.73 -14.26 -1.11
C ILE A 17 4.99 -13.93 -0.32
N LEU A 18 4.90 -13.09 0.72
CA LEU A 18 6.06 -12.68 1.53
C LEU A 18 6.82 -13.89 2.11
N LYS A 19 6.10 -14.91 2.58
CA LYS A 19 6.68 -16.17 3.09
C LYS A 19 7.52 -16.93 2.06
N LYS A 20 7.33 -16.66 0.76
CA LYS A 20 7.99 -17.35 -0.36
C LYS A 20 9.13 -16.55 -0.96
N LEU A 21 9.30 -15.28 -0.57
CA LEU A 21 10.36 -14.41 -1.10
C LEU A 21 11.72 -14.81 -0.56
N LYS A 22 12.73 -14.79 -1.44
CA LYS A 22 14.12 -15.17 -1.16
C LYS A 22 15.08 -13.99 -1.16
N PHE A 23 14.72 -12.89 -1.83
CA PHE A 23 15.56 -11.69 -2.00
C PHE A 23 16.91 -11.99 -2.70
N ASP A 24 16.95 -13.05 -3.52
CA ASP A 24 18.15 -13.57 -4.17
C ASP A 24 18.49 -12.87 -5.51
N GLN A 25 17.73 -11.83 -5.87
CA GLN A 25 17.89 -11.04 -7.09
C GLN A 25 17.55 -11.78 -8.39
N SER A 26 17.05 -13.03 -8.32
CA SER A 26 16.60 -13.75 -9.50
C SER A 26 15.41 -13.04 -10.16
N VAL A 27 15.22 -13.26 -11.46
CA VAL A 27 14.08 -12.70 -12.20
C VAL A 27 12.76 -13.15 -11.58
N GLU A 28 12.66 -14.42 -11.18
CA GLU A 28 11.50 -14.99 -10.51
C GLU A 28 11.24 -14.31 -9.16
N ASP A 29 12.28 -14.13 -8.33
CA ASP A 29 12.14 -13.46 -7.04
C ASP A 29 11.76 -11.97 -7.20
N ASN A 30 12.33 -11.26 -8.17
CA ASN A 30 11.94 -9.88 -8.48
C ASN A 30 10.48 -9.77 -8.93
N GLN A 31 10.00 -10.72 -9.75
CA GLN A 31 8.59 -10.80 -10.15
C GLN A 31 7.69 -11.07 -8.95
N ASN A 32 8.08 -11.97 -8.04
CA ASN A 32 7.34 -12.26 -6.82
C ASN A 32 7.34 -11.06 -5.86
N GLN A 33 8.43 -10.30 -5.76
CA GLN A 33 8.48 -9.04 -5.00
C GLN A 33 7.51 -8.01 -5.58
N LEU A 34 7.42 -7.90 -6.92
CA LEU A 34 6.47 -6.99 -7.57
C LEU A 34 5.02 -7.44 -7.36
N LEU A 35 4.77 -8.76 -7.38
CA LEU A 35 3.46 -9.34 -7.09
C LEU A 35 3.03 -9.04 -5.65
N PHE A 36 3.94 -9.21 -4.69
CA PHE A 36 3.73 -8.82 -3.29
C PHE A 36 3.29 -7.35 -3.16
N LEU A 37 4.05 -6.42 -3.74
CA LEU A 37 3.73 -4.99 -3.70
C LEU A 37 2.41 -4.65 -4.39
N THR A 38 2.06 -5.40 -5.43
CA THR A 38 0.79 -5.24 -6.16
C THR A 38 -0.39 -5.75 -5.33
N CYS A 39 -0.23 -6.84 -4.60
CA CYS A 39 -1.23 -7.30 -3.62
C CYS A 39 -1.46 -6.24 -2.53
N CYS A 40 -0.40 -5.67 -1.95
CA CYS A 40 -0.53 -4.56 -0.99
C CYS A 40 -1.28 -3.36 -1.58
N GLU A 41 -0.94 -2.96 -2.82
CA GLU A 41 -1.61 -1.86 -3.51
C GLU A 41 -3.11 -2.14 -3.74
N LYS A 42 -3.45 -3.34 -4.21
CA LYS A 42 -4.85 -3.74 -4.43
C LYS A 42 -5.62 -3.76 -3.12
N SER A 43 -5.01 -4.32 -2.07
CA SER A 43 -5.57 -4.35 -0.73
C SER A 43 -5.91 -2.95 -0.21
N LEU A 44 -4.99 -1.99 -0.40
CA LEU A 44 -5.18 -0.59 -0.05
C LEU A 44 -6.21 0.12 -0.94
N THR A 45 -6.27 -0.23 -2.23
CA THR A 45 -7.25 0.36 -3.16
C THR A 45 -8.67 0.01 -2.73
N TYR A 46 -8.94 -1.27 -2.48
CA TYR A 46 -10.25 -1.71 -2.00
C TYR A 46 -10.54 -1.21 -0.59
N PHE A 47 -9.51 -1.05 0.25
CA PHE A 47 -9.71 -0.44 1.56
C PHE A 47 -10.09 1.04 1.45
N ALA A 48 -9.50 1.78 0.51
CA ALA A 48 -9.90 3.16 0.25
C ALA A 48 -11.35 3.24 -0.25
N ASP A 49 -11.79 2.27 -1.04
CA ASP A 49 -13.19 2.14 -1.48
C ASP A 49 -14.14 1.80 -0.32
N GLU A 50 -13.71 0.92 0.61
CA GLU A 50 -14.43 0.65 1.87
C GLU A 50 -14.58 1.95 2.69
N VAL A 51 -13.49 2.69 2.89
CA VAL A 51 -13.47 3.94 3.68
C VAL A 51 -14.31 5.03 3.03
N SER A 52 -14.18 5.26 1.71
CA SER A 52 -14.96 6.28 1.01
C SER A 52 -16.47 6.02 1.10
N SER A 53 -16.87 4.77 1.29
CA SER A 53 -18.26 4.38 1.44
C SER A 53 -18.94 5.00 2.68
N TYR A 54 -18.16 5.40 3.70
CA TYR A 54 -18.63 6.11 4.89
C TYR A 54 -18.87 7.61 4.64
N PHE A 55 -18.31 8.16 3.56
CA PHE A 55 -18.33 9.59 3.22
C PHE A 55 -19.02 9.87 1.88
N LYS A 56 -19.92 8.97 1.44
CA LYS A 56 -20.53 8.83 0.09
C LYS A 56 -21.07 10.10 -0.60
N ASN A 57 -21.14 11.25 0.06
CA ASN A 57 -21.63 12.51 -0.50
C ASN A 57 -20.53 13.51 -0.88
N ASP A 58 -19.27 13.27 -0.48
CA ASP A 58 -18.22 14.31 -0.56
C ASP A 58 -17.15 14.07 -1.66
N LEU A 59 -17.12 12.90 -2.30
CA LEU A 59 -16.03 12.50 -3.20
C LEU A 59 -16.53 12.23 -4.63
N LYS A 60 -16.30 13.18 -5.55
CA LYS A 60 -16.58 13.02 -6.99
C LYS A 60 -15.43 12.27 -7.67
N ASP A 61 -15.75 11.40 -8.61
CA ASP A 61 -14.78 10.68 -9.46
C ASP A 61 -13.75 9.79 -8.72
N PHE A 62 -13.94 9.52 -7.43
CA PHE A 62 -13.05 8.70 -6.58
C PHE A 62 -12.67 7.35 -7.21
N ASN A 63 -13.63 6.69 -7.87
CA ASN A 63 -13.43 5.39 -8.50
C ASN A 63 -12.47 5.42 -9.70
N THR A 64 -12.20 6.60 -10.27
CA THR A 64 -11.28 6.78 -11.41
C THR A 64 -9.82 6.97 -10.96
N LEU A 65 -9.60 7.24 -9.67
CA LEU A 65 -8.29 7.51 -9.11
C LEU A 65 -7.47 6.24 -8.93
N ASN A 66 -6.16 6.37 -9.07
CA ASN A 66 -5.24 5.32 -8.64
C ASN A 66 -5.14 5.26 -7.12
N PHE A 67 -4.53 4.19 -6.60
CA PHE A 67 -4.47 3.95 -5.15
C PHE A 67 -3.91 5.14 -4.36
N PHE A 68 -2.86 5.80 -4.87
CA PHE A 68 -2.21 6.90 -4.17
C PHE A 68 -3.14 8.12 -4.07
N TYR A 69 -3.77 8.49 -5.18
CA TYR A 69 -4.69 9.62 -5.20
C TYR A 69 -5.97 9.37 -4.42
N LYS A 70 -6.47 8.12 -4.36
CA LYS A 70 -7.58 7.76 -3.45
C LYS A 70 -7.24 8.09 -2.00
N TRP A 71 -6.07 7.67 -1.51
CA TRP A 71 -5.63 7.99 -0.15
C TRP A 71 -5.35 9.47 0.06
N ARG A 72 -4.89 10.17 -0.98
CA ARG A 72 -4.72 11.62 -0.93
C ARG A 72 -6.05 12.33 -0.73
N GLU A 73 -7.09 11.99 -1.48
CA GLU A 73 -8.43 12.59 -1.28
C GLU A 73 -9.00 12.27 0.10
N LEU A 74 -8.89 11.03 0.55
CA LEU A 74 -9.31 10.65 1.91
C LEU A 74 -8.57 11.41 3.00
N SER A 75 -7.31 11.81 2.75
CA SER A 75 -6.52 12.61 3.71
C SER A 75 -7.04 14.04 3.90
N GLU A 76 -7.88 14.54 3.00
CA GLU A 76 -8.49 15.88 3.09
C GLU A 76 -9.73 15.89 4.02
N ILE A 77 -10.26 14.71 4.35
CA ILE A 77 -11.38 14.56 5.28
C ILE A 77 -10.89 14.79 6.70
N SER A 78 -11.33 15.89 7.32
CA SER A 78 -10.88 16.34 8.64
C SER A 78 -10.98 15.28 9.73
N THR A 79 -12.00 14.42 9.68
CA THR A 79 -12.20 13.33 10.63
C THR A 79 -11.05 12.33 10.61
N ILE A 80 -10.58 11.88 9.44
CA ILE A 80 -9.59 10.80 9.30
C ILE A 80 -8.18 11.29 8.88
N SER A 81 -8.04 12.59 8.61
CA SER A 81 -6.81 13.21 8.08
C SER A 81 -5.57 12.91 8.93
N ASN A 82 -5.71 12.96 10.25
CA ASN A 82 -4.62 12.74 11.22
C ASN A 82 -4.01 11.33 11.13
N ILE A 83 -4.77 10.33 10.68
CA ILE A 83 -4.29 8.96 10.47
C ILE A 83 -3.58 8.83 9.11
N ILE A 84 -4.08 9.51 8.08
CA ILE A 84 -3.66 9.26 6.68
C ILE A 84 -2.49 10.13 6.25
N VAL A 85 -2.44 11.41 6.64
CA VAL A 85 -1.46 12.40 6.13
C VAL A 85 -0.01 11.93 6.30
N ASN A 86 0.30 11.30 7.43
CA ASN A 86 1.65 10.80 7.69
C ASN A 86 2.02 9.62 6.79
N GLU A 87 1.04 8.81 6.40
CA GLU A 87 1.26 7.60 5.61
C GLU A 87 1.37 7.86 4.10
N ILE A 88 0.80 8.97 3.62
CA ILE A 88 1.03 9.50 2.28
C ILE A 88 2.26 10.42 2.19
N GLY A 89 2.93 10.70 3.31
CA GLY A 89 4.16 11.49 3.36
C GLY A 89 5.39 10.74 2.83
N GLN A 90 6.53 11.42 2.65
CA GLN A 90 7.74 10.85 2.06
C GLN A 90 8.23 9.57 2.78
N ASN A 91 8.02 9.48 4.09
CA ASN A 91 8.40 8.34 4.93
C ASN A 91 7.22 7.39 5.25
N GLY A 92 6.04 7.70 4.73
CA GLY A 92 4.82 6.95 4.95
C GLY A 92 4.78 5.67 4.12
N PHE A 93 4.12 4.64 4.64
CA PHE A 93 4.18 3.31 4.02
C PHE A 93 3.50 3.26 2.63
N ILE A 94 2.52 4.13 2.37
CA ILE A 94 1.83 4.22 1.08
C ILE A 94 2.80 4.66 -0.02
N ASN A 95 3.68 5.63 0.27
CA ASN A 95 4.73 6.03 -0.66
C ASN A 95 5.85 4.98 -0.79
N GLN A 96 6.15 4.26 0.29
CA GLN A 96 7.15 3.19 0.25
C GLN A 96 6.79 2.08 -0.74
N ILE A 97 5.51 1.80 -0.98
CA ILE A 97 5.09 0.84 -2.02
C ILE A 97 5.60 1.27 -3.40
N ASN A 98 5.38 2.53 -3.78
CA ASN A 98 5.84 3.07 -5.06
C ASN A 98 7.38 3.09 -5.18
N LEU A 99 8.05 3.44 -4.08
CA LEU A 99 9.52 3.42 -4.01
C LEU A 99 10.06 2.00 -4.21
N PHE A 100 9.51 1.02 -3.50
CA PHE A 100 9.96 -0.38 -3.60
C PHE A 100 9.70 -0.96 -4.99
N LYS A 101 8.58 -0.61 -5.65
CA LYS A 101 8.33 -0.98 -7.05
C LYS A 101 9.37 -0.36 -7.98
N SER A 102 9.67 0.92 -7.80
CA SER A 102 10.66 1.62 -8.62
C SER A 102 12.06 0.99 -8.46
N ASN A 103 12.45 0.62 -7.25
CA ASN A 103 13.73 -0.06 -6.98
C ASN A 103 13.87 -1.41 -7.69
N ILE A 104 12.75 -2.12 -7.93
CA ILE A 104 12.75 -3.39 -8.67
C ILE A 104 12.90 -3.12 -10.16
N LEU A 105 12.19 -2.11 -10.69
CA LEU A 105 12.15 -1.78 -12.12
C LEU A 105 13.37 -1.01 -12.63
N GLN A 106 14.09 -0.27 -11.77
CA GLN A 106 15.23 0.56 -12.16
C GLN A 106 16.56 -0.19 -12.34
N LYS A 107 16.64 -1.48 -12.02
CA LYS A 107 17.89 -2.26 -12.05
C LYS A 107 18.56 -2.37 -13.42
N ASP A 108 17.91 -1.98 -14.51
CA ASP A 108 18.47 -2.02 -15.86
C ASP A 108 19.23 -0.74 -16.28
N ASN A 109 19.28 0.30 -15.42
CA ASN A 109 20.00 1.55 -15.73
C ASN A 109 21.29 1.69 -14.91
N ASP A 110 22.36 1.04 -15.37
CA ASP A 110 23.72 1.05 -14.78
C ASP A 110 24.38 2.44 -14.65
N ASN A 111 23.76 3.51 -15.17
CA ASN A 111 24.35 4.85 -15.26
C ASN A 111 23.89 5.85 -14.17
N LEU A 112 23.06 5.44 -13.21
CA LEU A 112 22.61 6.33 -12.14
C LEU A 112 23.04 5.79 -10.77
N ILE A 113 23.94 6.52 -10.10
CA ILE A 113 24.20 6.33 -8.67
C ILE A 113 22.98 6.84 -7.90
N VAL A 114 21.96 5.99 -7.77
CA VAL A 114 20.84 6.21 -6.86
C VAL A 114 21.22 5.52 -5.55
N SER A 115 21.06 6.22 -4.41
CA SER A 115 21.40 5.68 -3.09
C SER A 115 20.87 4.25 -2.92
N THR A 116 21.79 3.33 -2.73
CA THR A 116 21.66 1.87 -2.63
C THR A 116 20.76 1.43 -1.47
N GLN A 117 19.45 1.49 -1.64
CA GLN A 117 18.54 0.83 -0.72
C GLN A 117 17.78 -0.28 -1.44
N SER A 118 18.48 -1.39 -1.69
CA SER A 118 17.86 -2.64 -2.16
C SER A 118 16.68 -3.03 -1.27
N ASN A 119 15.61 -3.55 -1.86
CA ASN A 119 14.53 -4.15 -1.10
C ASN A 119 15.06 -5.36 -0.33
N ASP A 120 14.58 -5.54 0.89
CA ASP A 120 14.95 -6.65 1.75
C ASP A 120 13.74 -7.13 2.55
N LEU A 121 13.87 -8.31 3.14
CA LEU A 121 12.81 -8.94 3.92
C LEU A 121 12.35 -8.05 5.08
N LYS A 122 13.26 -7.31 5.73
CA LYS A 122 12.93 -6.44 6.87
C LYS A 122 12.03 -5.29 6.44
N LYS A 123 12.30 -4.68 5.29
CA LYS A 123 11.47 -3.60 4.70
C LYS A 123 10.08 -4.09 4.35
N PHE A 124 9.97 -5.30 3.78
CA PHE A 124 8.67 -5.84 3.39
C PHE A 124 7.83 -6.27 4.59
N ASN A 125 8.44 -6.83 5.65
CA ASN A 125 7.75 -7.07 6.91
C ASN A 125 7.27 -5.75 7.53
N LEU A 126 8.15 -4.77 7.65
CA LEU A 126 7.79 -3.46 8.21
C LEU A 126 6.66 -2.78 7.42
N LEU A 127 6.61 -2.96 6.10
CA LEU A 127 5.51 -2.48 5.26
C LEU A 127 4.18 -3.12 5.65
N LEU A 128 4.14 -4.44 5.85
CA LEU A 128 2.92 -5.14 6.29
C LEU A 128 2.52 -4.75 7.71
N ASP A 129 3.47 -4.70 8.65
CA ASP A 129 3.19 -4.32 10.05
C ASP A 129 2.54 -2.92 10.12
N LYS A 130 3.08 -1.97 9.34
CA LYS A 130 2.50 -0.62 9.22
C LYS A 130 1.13 -0.65 8.56
N TYR A 131 0.97 -1.43 7.50
CA TYR A 131 -0.32 -1.55 6.82
C TYR A 131 -1.41 -2.13 7.74
N GLU A 132 -1.11 -3.21 8.46
CA GLU A 132 -2.02 -3.79 9.46
C GLU A 132 -2.41 -2.77 10.52
N THR A 133 -1.41 -2.13 11.12
CA THR A 133 -1.64 -1.10 12.15
C THR A 133 -2.52 0.03 11.62
N PHE A 134 -2.23 0.53 10.42
CA PHE A 134 -3.02 1.58 9.78
C PHE A 134 -4.47 1.15 9.53
N LYS A 135 -4.66 -0.05 8.98
CA LYS A 135 -5.98 -0.59 8.64
C LYS A 135 -6.83 -0.79 9.89
N ASP A 136 -6.25 -1.33 10.96
CA ASP A 136 -6.94 -1.52 12.24
C ASP A 136 -7.30 -0.22 12.92
N LEU A 137 -6.37 0.76 12.94
CA LEU A 137 -6.63 2.09 13.51
C LEU A 137 -7.77 2.80 12.79
N LEU A 138 -7.74 2.80 11.45
CA LEU A 138 -8.74 3.50 10.66
C LEU A 138 -10.12 2.82 10.75
N ARG A 139 -10.19 1.48 10.77
CA ARG A 139 -11.46 0.77 11.00
C ARG A 139 -12.05 1.06 12.37
N LYS A 140 -11.23 1.01 13.43
CA LYS A 140 -11.69 1.34 14.80
C LYS A 140 -12.27 2.75 14.85
N MET A 141 -11.57 3.71 14.25
CA MET A 141 -12.05 5.09 14.18
C MET A 141 -13.40 5.21 13.45
N LEU A 142 -13.56 4.52 12.32
CA LEU A 142 -14.79 4.56 11.53
C LEU A 142 -15.95 3.81 12.19
N ASP A 143 -15.67 2.79 13.00
CA ASP A 143 -16.68 2.09 13.80
C ASP A 143 -17.10 2.91 15.05
N GLU A 144 -16.26 3.83 15.52
CA GLU A 144 -16.52 4.74 16.65
C GLU A 144 -17.22 6.06 16.24
N CYS A 145 -17.24 6.41 14.95
CA CYS A 145 -17.88 7.62 14.40
C CYS A 145 -19.32 7.36 13.93
#